data_AF-H8YYW4-F1
#
_entry.id   AF-H8YYW4-F1
#
_cell.length_a   1.000
_cell.length_b   1.000
_cell.length_c   1.000
_cell.angle_alpha   90.00
_cell.angle_beta   90.00
_cell.angle_gamma   90.00
#
_symmetry.space_group_name_H-M   'P 1'
#
loop_
_entity.id
_entity.type
_entity.pdbx_description
1 polymer ?
#
loop_
_entity_poly.entity_id
_entity_poly.type
_entity_poly.pdbx_seq_one_letter_code
_entity_poly.pdbx_strand_id
1 'polypeptide(L)'
;MKSNRQRRAEIKAKRGLRAMKLQSRLKPRARLGERPLGAVPADHGELSHNNTYGLLPDYYVDRRFICRDCGATETWAAQQQKWWYEVAKGHIDSFAVRCRTCRQRIRKQKMAQKRHMEAMAARPQHPNAAFFRRRMRLSSG
;
A
#
# COMPACT_ATOMS: atom_id res chain seq x y z
N MET A 1 36.86 45.23 -24.87
CA MET A 1 37.28 44.76 -23.52
C MET A 1 36.12 44.93 -22.55
N LYS A 2 35.86 43.97 -21.65
CA LYS A 2 34.82 44.13 -20.62
C LYS A 2 35.25 45.17 -19.59
N SER A 3 34.31 46.01 -19.14
CA SER A 3 34.63 47.03 -18.13
C SER A 3 34.92 46.38 -16.78
N ASN A 4 35.71 47.06 -15.94
CA ASN A 4 36.08 46.56 -14.62
C ASN A 4 34.84 46.26 -13.75
N ARG A 5 33.76 47.04 -13.92
CA ARG A 5 32.45 46.84 -13.27
C ARG A 5 31.79 45.52 -13.70
N GLN A 6 31.82 45.22 -15.00
CA GLN A 6 31.28 43.97 -15.55
C GLN A 6 32.07 42.76 -15.03
N ARG A 7 33.40 42.86 -15.00
CA ARG A 7 34.27 41.78 -14.51
C ARG A 7 34.06 41.51 -13.01
N ARG A 8 33.87 42.55 -12.19
CA ARG A 8 33.52 42.41 -10.76
C ARG A 8 32.16 41.74 -10.55
N ALA A 9 31.16 42.08 -11.35
CA ALA A 9 29.83 41.47 -11.27
C ALA A 9 29.87 39.97 -11.61
N GLU A 10 30.60 39.57 -12.65
CA GLU A 10 30.78 38.15 -13.01
C GLU A 10 31.47 37.35 -11.90
N ILE A 11 32.50 37.92 -11.27
CA ILE A 11 33.20 37.28 -10.16
C ILE A 11 32.25 37.07 -8.97
N LYS A 12 31.42 38.08 -8.64
CA LYS A 12 30.43 37.97 -7.56
C LYS A 12 29.37 36.92 -7.87
N ALA A 13 28.86 36.87 -9.10
CA ALA A 13 27.90 35.85 -9.53
C ALA A 13 28.49 34.43 -9.46
N LYS A 14 29.73 34.24 -9.94
CA LYS A 14 30.43 32.95 -9.83
C LYS A 14 30.66 32.52 -8.37
N ARG A 15 30.99 33.47 -7.48
CA ARG A 15 31.11 33.20 -6.04
C ARG A 15 29.77 32.80 -5.42
N GLY A 16 28.68 33.49 -5.78
CA GLY A 16 27.31 33.12 -5.36
C GLY A 16 26.92 31.71 -5.80
N LEU A 17 27.15 31.36 -7.07
CA LEU A 17 26.87 30.03 -7.60
C LEU A 17 27.68 28.93 -6.90
N ARG A 18 28.95 29.19 -6.58
CA ARG A 18 29.79 28.26 -5.81
C ARG A 18 29.27 28.07 -4.38
N ALA A 19 28.86 29.16 -3.71
CA ALA A 19 28.28 29.09 -2.39
C ALA A 19 26.98 28.27 -2.37
N MET A 20 26.07 28.49 -3.32
CA MET A 20 24.83 27.71 -3.45
C MET A 20 25.11 26.21 -3.69
N LYS A 21 26.10 25.89 -4.54
CA LYS A 21 26.49 24.50 -4.83
C LYS A 21 27.17 23.80 -3.65
N LEU A 22 27.89 24.55 -2.81
CA LEU A 22 28.46 24.03 -1.56
C LEU A 22 27.35 23.79 -0.53
N GLN A 23 26.42 24.74 -0.39
CA GLN A 23 25.29 24.63 0.52
C GLN A 23 24.37 23.46 0.18
N SER A 24 24.17 23.16 -1.12
CA SER A 24 23.40 21.99 -1.54
C SER A 24 24.09 20.66 -1.21
N ARG A 25 25.41 20.62 -1.15
CA ARG A 25 26.21 19.44 -0.74
C ARG A 25 26.27 19.26 0.78
N LEU A 26 26.25 20.36 1.52
CA LEU A 26 26.23 20.40 2.98
C LEU A 26 24.82 20.26 3.57
N LYS A 27 23.79 19.96 2.75
CA LYS A 27 22.47 19.62 3.29
C LYS A 27 22.65 18.48 4.29
N PRO A 28 22.18 18.64 5.55
CA PRO A 28 22.35 17.61 6.56
C PRO A 28 21.72 16.34 6.01
N ARG A 29 22.56 15.31 5.82
CA ARG A 29 22.05 13.95 5.68
C ARG A 29 21.28 13.66 6.96
N ALA A 30 20.09 13.06 6.84
CA ALA A 30 19.35 12.58 8.01
C ALA A 30 20.35 11.82 8.89
N ARG A 31 20.44 12.17 10.19
CA ARG A 31 21.40 11.49 11.05
C ARG A 31 21.03 10.02 11.06
N LEU A 32 22.02 9.14 10.89
CA LEU A 32 21.84 7.70 11.07
C LEU A 32 21.19 7.48 12.44
N GLY A 33 19.94 6.99 12.47
CA GLY A 33 19.16 6.75 13.69
C GLY A 33 18.02 7.74 13.97
N GLU A 34 17.89 8.85 13.24
CA GLU A 34 16.72 9.74 13.41
C GLU A 34 15.48 9.13 12.73
N ARG A 35 14.56 8.62 13.55
CA ARG A 35 13.25 8.14 13.09
C ARG A 35 12.47 9.30 12.45
N PRO A 36 11.95 9.15 11.22
CA PRO A 36 11.19 10.22 10.58
C PRO A 36 9.96 10.61 11.41
N LEU A 37 9.59 11.90 11.36
CA LEU A 37 8.46 12.44 12.10
C LEU A 37 7.17 11.69 11.73
N GLY A 38 6.44 11.20 12.74
CA GLY A 38 5.22 10.42 12.54
C GLY A 38 5.41 8.94 12.21
N ALA A 39 6.65 8.44 12.18
CA ALA A 39 6.90 7.02 11.96
C ALA A 39 6.60 6.19 13.21
N VAL A 40 6.07 4.99 12.98
CA VAL A 40 5.67 4.04 14.03
C VAL A 40 6.68 2.89 14.04
N PRO A 41 7.28 2.53 15.19
CA PRO A 41 8.28 1.47 15.24
C PRO A 41 7.65 0.10 14.93
N ALA A 42 8.36 -0.73 14.17
CA ALA A 42 7.97 -2.10 13.89
C ALA A 42 8.41 -3.03 15.03
N ASP A 43 7.60 -4.03 15.33
CA ASP A 43 7.95 -5.13 16.23
C ASP A 43 8.37 -6.35 15.40
N HIS A 44 9.66 -6.66 15.39
CA HIS A 44 10.19 -7.78 14.60
C HIS A 44 9.75 -9.15 15.13
N GLY A 45 9.42 -9.27 16.43
CA GLY A 45 8.89 -10.52 16.99
C GLY A 45 7.53 -10.88 16.39
N GLU A 46 6.66 -9.87 16.24
CA GLU A 46 5.35 -10.04 15.61
C GLU A 46 5.42 -10.31 14.09
N LEU A 47 6.54 -9.96 13.46
CA LEU A 47 6.80 -10.17 12.03
C LEU A 47 7.40 -11.54 11.69
N SER A 48 7.63 -12.41 12.68
CA SER A 48 8.19 -13.76 12.51
C SER A 48 7.45 -14.66 11.49
N HIS A 49 6.18 -14.39 11.22
CA HIS A 49 5.39 -15.07 10.19
C HIS A 49 5.81 -14.74 8.75
N ASN A 50 6.57 -13.67 8.53
CA ASN A 50 7.08 -13.30 7.20
C ASN A 50 8.40 -14.02 6.92
N ASN A 51 8.36 -15.05 6.10
CA ASN A 51 9.56 -15.70 5.57
C ASN A 51 10.03 -14.99 4.29
N THR A 52 10.48 -13.75 4.42
CA THR A 52 11.09 -13.01 3.32
C THR A 52 12.61 -13.07 3.43
N TYR A 53 13.30 -13.13 2.28
CA TYR A 53 14.76 -13.02 2.21
C TYR A 53 15.23 -11.57 2.40
N GLY A 54 14.32 -10.59 2.39
CA GLY A 54 14.61 -9.18 2.59
C GLY A 54 14.68 -8.75 4.06
N LEU A 55 15.21 -7.55 4.30
CA LEU A 55 15.18 -6.94 5.62
C LEU A 55 13.75 -6.53 5.98
N LEU A 56 13.35 -6.82 7.21
CA LEU A 56 12.11 -6.30 7.78
C LEU A 56 12.27 -4.81 8.08
N PRO A 57 11.18 -4.01 7.96
CA PRO A 57 11.25 -2.59 8.25
C PRO A 57 11.49 -2.34 9.73
N ASP A 58 12.28 -1.32 10.08
CA ASP A 58 12.43 -0.85 11.47
C ASP A 58 11.26 0.03 11.92
N TYR A 59 10.60 0.69 10.98
CA TYR A 59 9.47 1.57 11.23
C TYR A 59 8.56 1.69 10.00
N TYR A 60 7.29 2.00 10.26
CA TYR A 60 6.28 2.33 9.26
C TYR A 60 6.12 3.84 9.14
N VAL A 61 5.86 4.32 7.92
CA VAL A 61 5.60 5.72 7.59
C VAL A 61 4.32 5.83 6.80
N ASP A 62 3.59 6.94 6.92
CA ASP A 62 2.37 7.19 6.14
C ASP A 62 2.67 7.14 4.64
N ARG A 63 1.92 6.29 3.91
CA ARG A 63 2.09 6.13 2.46
C ARG A 63 0.82 6.51 1.72
N ARG A 64 0.89 7.51 0.85
CA ARG A 64 -0.22 7.88 -0.04
C ARG A 64 -0.38 6.84 -1.14
N PHE A 65 -1.63 6.54 -1.50
CA PHE A 65 -1.95 5.65 -2.60
C PHE A 65 -3.22 6.12 -3.31
N ILE A 66 -3.37 5.67 -4.56
CA ILE A 66 -4.56 5.92 -5.37
C ILE A 66 -5.39 4.65 -5.38
N CYS A 67 -6.67 4.75 -5.01
CA CYS A 67 -7.57 3.61 -5.04
C CYS A 67 -7.77 3.13 -6.48
N ARG A 68 -7.50 1.85 -6.75
CA ARG A 68 -7.66 1.27 -8.09
C ARG A 68 -9.09 1.19 -8.62
N ASP A 69 -10.10 1.23 -7.73
CA ASP A 69 -11.50 1.09 -8.15
C ASP A 69 -12.17 2.45 -8.38
N CYS A 70 -11.84 3.48 -7.60
CA CYS A 70 -12.53 4.78 -7.64
C CYS A 70 -11.61 5.98 -7.87
N GLY A 71 -10.30 5.78 -7.97
CA GLY A 71 -9.31 6.85 -8.20
C GLY A 71 -9.07 7.79 -7.01
N ALA A 72 -9.74 7.61 -5.87
CA ALA A 72 -9.55 8.47 -4.71
C ALA A 72 -8.15 8.31 -4.11
N THR A 73 -7.52 9.43 -3.77
CA THR A 73 -6.25 9.46 -3.04
C THR A 73 -6.52 9.27 -1.55
N GLU A 74 -5.92 8.23 -0.96
CA GLU A 74 -5.95 7.99 0.48
C GLU A 74 -4.53 7.81 1.03
N THR A 75 -4.39 7.93 2.34
CA THR A 75 -3.15 7.65 3.05
C THR A 75 -3.30 6.33 3.79
N TRP A 76 -2.40 5.39 3.52
CA TRP A 76 -2.21 4.21 4.34
C TRP A 76 -1.35 4.61 5.55
N ALA A 77 -2.01 4.85 6.67
CA ALA A 77 -1.34 5.36 7.87
C ALA A 77 -0.35 4.34 8.45
N ALA A 78 0.73 4.82 9.05
CA ALA A 78 1.74 3.98 9.70
C ALA A 78 1.13 3.05 10.77
N GLN A 79 0.13 3.52 11.50
CA GLN A 79 -0.61 2.69 12.47
C GLN A 79 -1.41 1.57 11.80
N GLN A 80 -2.01 1.85 10.63
CA GLN A 80 -2.76 0.84 9.87
C GLN A 80 -1.82 -0.20 9.26
N GLN A 81 -0.62 0.21 8.87
CA GLN A 81 0.45 -0.70 8.44
C GLN A 81 0.86 -1.61 9.59
N LYS A 82 1.17 -1.05 10.78
CA LYS A 82 1.52 -1.83 11.97
C LYS A 82 0.47 -2.89 12.29
N TRP A 83 -0.81 -2.49 12.36
CA TRP A 83 -1.90 -3.44 12.60
C TRP A 83 -1.98 -4.52 11.51
N TRP A 84 -1.83 -4.15 10.24
CA TRP A 84 -1.94 -5.10 9.13
C TRP A 84 -0.84 -6.16 9.15
N TYR A 85 0.41 -5.75 9.33
CA TYR A 85 1.54 -6.67 9.33
C TYR A 85 1.63 -7.45 10.64
N GLU A 86 1.53 -6.77 11.78
CA GLU A 86 1.80 -7.41 13.07
C GLU A 86 0.59 -8.12 13.65
N VAL A 87 -0.63 -7.58 13.51
CA VAL A 87 -1.83 -8.17 14.14
C VAL A 87 -2.61 -9.04 13.16
N ALA A 88 -2.90 -8.51 11.97
CA ALA A 88 -3.62 -9.26 10.93
C ALA A 88 -2.73 -10.27 10.20
N LYS A 89 -1.42 -10.30 10.50
CA LYS A 89 -0.41 -11.20 9.93
C LYS A 89 -0.38 -11.18 8.40
N GLY A 90 -0.59 -9.99 7.83
CA GLY A 90 -0.47 -9.75 6.41
C GLY A 90 0.98 -9.79 5.95
N HIS A 91 1.22 -10.30 4.74
CA HIS A 91 2.57 -10.38 4.17
C HIS A 91 3.21 -8.98 4.05
N ILE A 92 4.50 -8.86 4.38
CA ILE A 92 5.22 -7.58 4.46
C ILE A 92 5.24 -6.80 3.12
N ASP A 93 5.27 -7.53 2.00
CA ASP A 93 5.21 -6.93 0.65
C ASP A 93 3.79 -6.48 0.23
N SER A 94 2.77 -6.70 1.07
CA SER A 94 1.42 -6.23 0.79
C SER A 94 1.34 -4.71 0.86
N PHE A 95 0.53 -4.10 -0.01
CA PHE A 95 0.29 -2.67 -0.02
C PHE A 95 -1.21 -2.33 -0.10
N ALA A 96 -1.60 -1.20 0.49
CA ALA A 96 -2.98 -0.70 0.37
C ALA A 96 -3.26 -0.20 -1.06
N VAL A 97 -4.15 -0.89 -1.77
CA VAL A 97 -4.53 -0.56 -3.16
C VAL A 97 -5.98 -0.05 -3.30
N ARG A 98 -6.74 -0.06 -2.21
CA ARG A 98 -8.16 0.30 -2.20
C ARG A 98 -8.53 1.13 -0.98
N CYS A 99 -9.32 2.16 -1.23
CA CYS A 99 -9.84 3.04 -0.20
C CYS A 99 -10.78 2.32 0.77
N ARG A 100 -11.02 2.92 1.95
CA ARG A 100 -11.92 2.33 2.97
C ARG A 100 -13.33 2.07 2.42
N THR A 101 -13.88 3.01 1.66
CA THR A 101 -15.24 2.90 1.11
C THR A 101 -15.36 1.74 0.11
N CYS A 102 -14.40 1.60 -0.80
CA CYS A 102 -14.37 0.49 -1.75
C CYS A 102 -14.18 -0.87 -1.04
N ARG A 103 -13.33 -0.94 -0.02
CA ARG A 103 -13.18 -2.16 0.79
C ARG A 103 -14.50 -2.54 1.50
N GLN A 104 -15.23 -1.58 2.05
CA GLN A 104 -16.53 -1.82 2.68
C GLN A 104 -17.58 -2.31 1.68
N ARG A 105 -17.64 -1.70 0.48
CA ARG A 105 -18.54 -2.13 -0.59
C ARG A 105 -18.29 -3.59 -0.99
N ILE A 106 -17.04 -3.96 -1.22
CA ILE A 106 -16.66 -5.34 -1.58
C ILE A 106 -17.03 -6.31 -0.45
N ARG A 107 -16.77 -5.95 0.82
CA ARG A 107 -17.17 -6.77 1.97
C ARG A 107 -18.69 -7.01 1.99
N LYS A 108 -19.50 -5.96 1.79
CA LYS A 108 -20.96 -6.09 1.71
C LYS A 108 -21.41 -7.02 0.58
N GLN A 109 -20.83 -6.87 -0.61
CA GLN A 109 -21.13 -7.74 -1.76
C GLN A 109 -20.80 -9.21 -1.47
N LYS A 110 -19.61 -9.48 -0.92
CA LYS A 110 -19.23 -10.85 -0.54
C LYS A 110 -20.15 -11.46 0.52
N MET A 111 -20.56 -10.69 1.51
CA MET A 111 -21.51 -11.15 2.52
C MET A 111 -22.89 -11.44 1.91
N ALA A 112 -23.39 -10.58 1.01
CA ALA A 112 -24.66 -10.82 0.32
C ALA A 112 -24.59 -12.08 -0.56
N GLN A 113 -23.49 -12.26 -1.29
CA GLN A 113 -23.25 -13.46 -2.09
C GLN A 113 -23.21 -14.72 -1.22
N LYS A 114 -22.48 -14.69 -0.10
CA LYS A 114 -22.42 -15.81 0.85
C LYS A 114 -23.82 -16.18 1.36
N ARG A 115 -24.60 -15.20 1.82
CA ARG A 115 -25.98 -15.41 2.29
C ARG A 115 -26.88 -15.99 1.20
N HIS A 116 -26.74 -15.51 -0.03
CA HIS A 116 -27.49 -16.04 -1.16
C HIS A 116 -27.12 -17.51 -1.44
N MET A 117 -25.83 -17.83 -1.47
CA MET A 117 -25.35 -19.20 -1.68
C MET A 117 -25.82 -20.16 -0.57
N GLU A 118 -25.79 -19.72 0.68
CA GLU A 118 -26.31 -20.48 1.83
C GLU A 118 -27.82 -20.73 1.69
N ALA A 119 -28.59 -19.72 1.32
CA ALA A 119 -30.03 -19.87 1.08
C ALA A 119 -30.33 -20.83 -0.07
N MET A 120 -29.54 -20.79 -1.15
CA MET A 120 -29.68 -21.71 -2.28
C MET A 120 -29.29 -23.14 -1.91
N ALA A 121 -28.26 -23.33 -1.07
CA ALA A 121 -27.86 -24.64 -0.57
C ALA A 121 -28.90 -25.25 0.38
N ALA A 122 -29.59 -24.43 1.17
CA ALA A 122 -30.64 -24.86 2.08
C ALA A 122 -31.98 -25.17 1.38
N ARG A 123 -32.14 -24.83 0.09
CA ARG A 123 -33.37 -25.13 -0.65
C ARG A 123 -33.53 -26.65 -0.82
N PRO A 124 -34.73 -27.20 -0.56
CA PRO A 124 -34.97 -28.62 -0.77
C PRO A 124 -34.78 -28.97 -2.24
N GLN A 125 -34.20 -30.15 -2.49
CA GLN A 125 -34.06 -30.64 -3.85
C GLN A 125 -35.45 -30.83 -4.47
N HIS A 126 -35.60 -30.47 -5.74
CA HIS A 126 -36.85 -30.69 -6.46
C HIS A 126 -37.24 -32.18 -6.35
N PRO A 127 -38.53 -32.52 -6.14
CA PRO A 127 -38.97 -33.90 -5.97
C PRO A 127 -38.50 -34.84 -7.10
N ASN A 128 -38.47 -34.33 -8.33
CA ASN A 128 -37.95 -35.05 -9.51
C ASN A 128 -36.47 -34.78 -9.83
N ALA A 129 -35.64 -34.34 -8.89
CA ALA A 129 -34.23 -34.00 -9.15
C ALA A 129 -33.40 -35.19 -9.68
N ALA A 130 -33.76 -36.44 -9.31
CA ALA A 130 -33.12 -37.65 -9.85
C ALA A 130 -33.39 -37.84 -11.35
N PHE A 131 -34.61 -37.54 -11.82
CA PHE A 131 -34.99 -37.62 -13.22
C PHE A 131 -34.18 -36.65 -14.08
N PHE A 132 -34.08 -35.39 -13.66
CA PHE A 132 -33.32 -34.36 -14.39
C PHE A 132 -31.82 -34.68 -14.45
N ARG A 133 -31.23 -35.17 -13.36
CA ARG A 133 -29.81 -35.59 -13.33
C ARG A 133 -29.51 -36.74 -14.29
N ARG A 134 -30.44 -37.70 -14.44
CA ARG A 134 -30.27 -38.86 -15.33
C ARG A 134 -30.37 -38.45 -16.80
N ARG A 135 -31.32 -37.57 -17.14
CA ARG A 135 -31.50 -37.03 -18.49
C ARG A 135 -30.30 -36.20 -18.95
N MET A 136 -29.74 -35.34 -18.09
CA MET A 136 -28.57 -34.54 -18.45
C MET A 136 -27.31 -35.39 -18.73
N ARG A 137 -27.11 -36.51 -18.04
CA ARG A 137 -25.96 -37.41 -18.30
C ARG A 137 -26.06 -38.17 -19.63
N LEU A 138 -27.28 -38.40 -20.10
CA LEU A 138 -27.55 -39.12 -21.35
C LEU A 138 -27.47 -38.20 -22.59
N SER A 139 -27.47 -36.87 -22.41
CA SER A 139 -27.39 -35.90 -23.50
C SER A 139 -25.97 -35.37 -23.77
N SER A 140 -24.98 -35.83 -23.01
CA SER A 140 -23.58 -35.39 -23.10
C SER A 140 -22.64 -36.41 -23.78
N GLY A 141 -23.18 -37.52 -24.27
CA GLY A 141 -22.48 -38.54 -25.07
C GLY A 141 -23.16 -38.67 -26.41
#